data_AF-A0A975SXK8-F1
#
_entry.id   AF-A0A975SXK8-F1
#
_cell.length_a   1.000
_cell.length_b   1.000
_cell.length_c   1.000
_cell.angle_alpha   90.00
_cell.angle_beta   90.00
_cell.angle_gamma   90.00
#
_symmetry.space_group_name_H-M   'P 1'
#
loop_
_entity.id
_entity.type
_entity.pdbx_description
1 polymer ?
#
loop_
_entity_poly.entity_id
_entity_poly.type
_entity_poly.pdbx_seq_one_letter_code
_entity_poly.pdbx_strand_id
1 'polypeptide(L)' 'MARVLGVSRTRVNQLARADLIPFETDIRGIRRYRRSQVEVVANARMVRWHHQDQQA' A
#
# COMPACT_ATOMS: atom_id res chain seq x y z
N MET A 1 8.34 1.29 10.23
CA MET A 1 7.63 2.34 9.44
C MET A 1 6.41 1.76 8.73
N ALA A 2 5.29 1.52 9.43
CA ALA A 2 4.01 1.11 8.81
C ALA A 2 2.78 1.78 9.47
N ARG A 3 3.01 2.92 10.17
CA ARG A 3 1.94 3.71 10.81
C ARG A 3 1.46 4.89 9.97
N VAL A 4 2.11 5.19 8.85
CA VAL A 4 1.90 6.47 8.16
C VAL A 4 0.51 6.57 7.52
N LEU A 5 -0.21 5.47 7.27
CA LEU A 5 -1.39 5.49 6.38
C LEU A 5 -2.52 4.48 6.69
N GLY A 6 -2.54 3.88 7.88
CA GLY A 6 -3.59 2.90 8.23
C GLY A 6 -3.57 1.61 7.40
N VAL A 7 -2.51 1.36 6.62
CA VAL A 7 -2.29 0.13 5.85
C VAL A 7 -1.34 -0.79 6.61
N SER A 8 -1.77 -2.03 6.88
CA SER A 8 -0.92 -3.02 7.57
C SER A 8 0.26 -3.44 6.70
N ARG A 9 1.38 -3.80 7.35
CA ARG A 9 2.58 -4.33 6.67
C ARG A 9 2.25 -5.57 5.81
N THR A 10 1.32 -6.41 6.28
CA THR A 10 0.83 -7.58 5.53
C THR A 10 0.18 -7.17 4.21
N ARG A 11 -0.65 -6.12 4.21
CA ARG A 11 -1.31 -5.64 3.00
C ARG A 11 -0.32 -5.04 2.00
N VAL A 12 0.65 -4.27 2.48
CA VAL A 12 1.75 -3.76 1.62
C VAL A 12 2.49 -4.93 0.96
N ASN A 13 2.82 -5.98 1.73
CA ASN A 13 3.48 -7.16 1.17
C ASN A 13 2.62 -7.94 0.15
N GLN A 14 1.31 -8.02 0.35
CA GLN A 14 0.39 -8.63 -0.63
C GLN A 14 0.39 -7.85 -1.95
N LEU A 15 0.30 -6.53 -1.87
CA LEU A 15 0.31 -5.68 -3.06
C LEU A 15 1.66 -5.73 -3.78
N ALA A 16 2.76 -5.77 -3.03
CA ALA A 16 4.11 -5.94 -3.57
C ALA A 16 4.38 -7.34 -4.14
N ARG A 17 3.57 -8.34 -3.80
CA ARG A 17 3.61 -9.67 -4.41
C ARG A 17 2.76 -9.77 -5.67
N ALA A 18 1.76 -8.91 -5.78
CA ALA A 18 0.87 -8.82 -6.93
C ALA A 18 1.35 -7.80 -7.98
N ASP A 19 2.57 -7.27 -7.83
CA ASP A 19 3.14 -6.18 -8.65
C ASP A 19 2.25 -4.93 -8.75
N LEU A 20 1.39 -4.72 -7.76
CA LEU A 20 0.46 -3.58 -7.68
C LEU A 20 1.09 -2.35 -7.04
N ILE A 21 2.27 -2.49 -6.43
CA ILE A 21 3.06 -1.36 -5.95
C ILE A 21 4.54 -1.55 -6.30
N PRO A 22 5.20 -0.51 -6.81
CA PRO A 22 6.64 -0.53 -6.97
C PRO A 22 7.33 -0.52 -5.60
N PHE A 23 8.43 -1.27 -5.49
CA PHE A 23 9.30 -1.29 -4.32
C PHE A 23 10.76 -1.21 -4.76
N GLU A 24 11.60 -0.65 -3.91
CA GLU A 24 13.05 -0.68 -4.10
C GLU A 24 13.61 -1.81 -3.24
N THR A 25 14.67 -2.46 -3.72
CA THR A 25 15.39 -3.46 -2.93
C THR A 25 16.70 -2.83 -2.48
N ASP A 26 16.99 -2.86 -1.18
CA ASP A 26 18.31 -2.43 -0.71
C ASP A 26 19.39 -3.48 -0.99
N ILE A 27 20.66 -3.13 -0.74
CA ILE A 27 21.81 -4.01 -0.98
C ILE A 27 21.76 -5.34 -0.21
N ARG A 28 20.84 -5.49 0.77
CA ARG A 28 20.65 -6.70 1.58
C ARG A 28 19.43 -7.51 1.12
N GLY A 29 18.81 -7.15 0.00
CA GLY A 29 17.60 -7.81 -0.48
C GLY A 29 16.33 -7.38 0.26
N ILE A 30 16.39 -6.36 1.12
CA ILE A 30 15.22 -5.93 1.90
C ILE A 30 14.40 -4.96 1.06
N ARG A 31 13.09 -5.26 0.93
CA ARG A 31 12.13 -4.38 0.26
C ARG A 31 11.93 -3.10 1.07
N ARG A 32 12.19 -1.96 0.43
CA ARG A 32 11.90 -0.62 0.93
C ARG A 32 10.81 0.02 0.09
N TYR A 33 9.90 0.68 0.79
CA TYR A 33 8.78 1.38 0.18
C TYR A 33 8.95 2.87 0.47
N ARG A 34 8.89 3.69 -0.58
CA ARG A 34 8.84 5.14 -0.42
C ARG A 34 7.49 5.53 0.15
N ARG A 35 7.47 6.59 0.95
CA ARG A 35 6.24 7.12 1.55
C ARG A 35 5.14 7.35 0.50
N SER A 36 5.48 7.99 -0.62
CA SER A 36 4.55 8.25 -1.74
C SER A 36 3.93 6.98 -2.34
N GLN A 37 4.68 5.88 -2.40
CA GLN A 37 4.17 4.60 -2.90
C GLN A 37 3.13 4.00 -1.95
N VAL A 38 3.35 4.17 -0.64
CA VAL A 38 2.37 3.72 0.36
C VAL A 38 1.13 4.65 0.34
N GLU A 39 1.29 5.94 0.06
CA GLU A 39 0.18 6.93 -0.04
C GLU A 39 -0.81 6.56 -1.15
N VAL A 40 -0.33 6.09 -2.31
CA VAL A 40 -1.21 5.59 -3.39
C VAL A 40 -2.10 4.44 -2.92
N VAL A 41 -1.55 3.50 -2.13
CA VAL A 41 -2.33 2.37 -1.59
C VAL A 41 -3.39 2.84 -0.62
N ALA A 42 -3.06 3.81 0.23
CA ALA A 42 -3.98 4.37 1.20
C ALA A 42 -5.15 5.09 0.52
N ASN A 43 -4.84 5.90 -0.50
CA ASN A 43 -5.82 6.62 -1.30
C ASN A 43 -6.73 5.65 -2.07
N ALA A 44 -6.17 4.61 -2.71
CA ALA A 44 -6.95 3.59 -3.40
C ALA A 44 -7.91 2.85 -2.45
N ARG A 45 -7.55 2.66 -1.18
CA ARG A 45 -8.43 2.07 -0.17
C ARG A 45 -9.59 3.00 0.19
N MET A 46 -9.32 4.29 0.40
CA MET A 46 -10.36 5.28 0.69
C MET A 46 -11.40 5.35 -0.43
N VAL A 47 -10.95 5.36 -1.69
CA VAL A 47 -11.83 5.37 -2.87
C VAL A 47 -12.74 4.13 -2.89
N ARG A 48 -12.20 2.94 -2.56
CA ARG A 48 -13.00 1.70 -2.53
C ARG A 48 -14.05 1.71 -1.42
N TRP A 49 -13.72 2.29 -0.26
CA TRP A 49 -14.67 2.43 0.85
C TRP A 49 -15.84 3.35 0.47
N HIS A 50 -15.55 4.53 -0.08
CA HIS A 50 -16.60 5.47 -0.51
C HIS A 50 -17.47 4.94 -1.66
N HIS A 51 -16.95 4.03 -2.49
CA HIS A 51 -17.75 3.41 -3.55
C HIS A 51 -18.76 2.37 -3.03
N GLN A 52 -18.49 1.72 -1.89
CA GLN A 52 -19.46 0.79 -1.29
C GLN A 52 -20.59 1.52 -0.56
N ASP A 53 -20.35 2.69 0.02
CA ASP A 53 -21.39 3.51 0.67
C ASP A 53 -22.37 4.14 -0.35
N GLN A 54 -22.01 4.27 -1.63
CA GLN A 54 -22.88 4.83 -2.68
C GLN A 54 -23.81 3.78 -3.33
N GLN A 55 -23.69 2.51 -2.97
CA GLN A 55 -24.52 1.42 -3.49
C GLN A 55 -25.47 0.82 -2.43
N ALA A 56 -25.63 1.48 -1.28
CA ALA A 56 -26.54 1.10 -0.20
C ALA A 56 -27.85 1.90 -0.25
#